data_AF-A0A2N3CJ05-F1
#
_entry.id   AF-A0A2N3CJ05-F1
#
_cell.length_a   1.000
_cell.length_b   1.000
_cell.length_c   1.000
_cell.angle_alpha   90.00
_cell.angle_beta   90.00
_cell.angle_gamma   90.00
#
_symmetry.space_group_name_H-M   'P 1'
#
loop_
_entity.id
_entity.type
_entity.pdbx_description
1 polymer ?
#
loop_
_entity_poly.entity_id
_entity_poly.type
_entity_poly.pdbx_seq_one_letter_code
_entity_poly.pdbx_strand_id
1 'polypeptide(L)'
;MGVTLRILRLPEGDPALPLPSYETPGRHGVTLANAPGTIDADYRGPLGVILINLGEAPYTVAHGARIAQMVLARVARAIFAEADALGATARGAGGFGSTGGV
;
A
#
# COMPACT_ATOMS: atom_id res chain seq x y z
N MET A 1 17.83 -5.49 17.66
CA MET A 1 16.50 -6.15 17.60
C MET A 1 15.77 -5.59 16.40
N GLY A 2 15.63 -6.36 15.32
CA GLY A 2 14.90 -5.95 14.12
C GLY A 2 13.49 -6.53 14.14
N VAL A 3 12.48 -5.70 13.90
CA VAL A 3 11.12 -6.18 13.68
C VAL A 3 11.00 -6.64 12.23
N THR A 4 10.65 -7.91 12.06
CA THR A 4 10.32 -8.54 10.78
C THR A 4 8.79 -8.45 10.61
N LEU A 5 8.34 -7.76 9.56
CA LEU A 5 6.93 -7.77 9.17
C LEU A 5 6.71 -8.89 8.16
N ARG A 6 5.85 -9.83 8.54
CA ARG A 6 5.52 -11.00 7.72
C ARG A 6 4.17 -10.73 7.07
N ILE A 7 4.16 -10.52 5.76
CA ILE A 7 2.91 -10.38 4.99
C ILE A 7 2.51 -11.78 4.52
N LEU A 8 1.32 -12.21 4.92
CA LEU A 8 0.75 -13.51 4.56
C LEU A 8 -0.46 -13.30 3.65
N ARG A 9 -0.59 -14.16 2.65
CA ARG A 9 -1.82 -14.28 1.86
C ARG A 9 -2.88 -14.98 2.70
N LEU A 10 -4.06 -14.37 2.84
CA LEU A 10 -5.21 -15.05 3.43
C LEU A 10 -5.70 -16.19 2.51
N PRO A 11 -6.33 -17.24 3.03
CA PRO A 11 -6.76 -18.42 2.25
C PRO A 11 -7.60 -18.08 1.00
N GLU A 12 -8.38 -17.01 1.06
CA GLU A 12 -9.24 -16.51 0.00
C GLU A 12 -8.55 -15.59 -1.03
N GLY A 13 -7.26 -15.28 -0.82
CA GLY A 13 -6.50 -14.40 -1.70
C GLY A 13 -6.15 -15.08 -3.02
N ASP A 14 -6.33 -14.36 -4.13
CA ASP A 14 -6.01 -14.86 -5.48
C ASP A 14 -4.51 -15.20 -5.59
N PRO A 15 -4.11 -16.48 -5.79
CA PRO A 15 -2.72 -16.88 -5.85
C PRO A 15 -1.98 -16.32 -7.09
N ALA A 16 -2.70 -15.87 -8.12
CA ALA A 16 -2.11 -15.26 -9.31
C ALA A 16 -1.65 -13.81 -9.07
N LEU A 17 -2.11 -13.15 -8.01
CA LEU A 17 -1.68 -11.80 -7.65
C LEU A 17 -0.40 -11.86 -6.81
N PRO A 18 0.76 -11.38 -7.26
CA PRO A 18 1.98 -11.40 -6.45
C PRO A 18 1.75 -10.63 -5.14
N LEU A 19 2.23 -11.20 -4.02
CA LEU A 19 2.26 -10.44 -2.76
C LEU A 19 3.22 -9.25 -2.93
N PRO A 20 2.90 -8.07 -2.38
CA PRO A 20 3.85 -6.97 -2.35
C PRO A 20 5.08 -7.45 -1.57
N SER A 21 6.21 -7.61 -2.23
CA SER A 21 7.48 -7.92 -1.58
C SER A 21 8.31 -6.64 -1.56
N TYR A 22 8.58 -6.10 -0.39
CA TYR A 22 9.69 -5.17 -0.24
C TYR A 22 10.68 -5.78 0.75
N GLU A 23 11.90 -6.01 0.27
CA GLU A 23 13.07 -5.98 1.13
C GLU A 23 13.99 -4.93 0.49
N THR A 24 14.15 -3.80 1.18
CA THR A 24 15.33 -2.95 1.00
C THR A 24 16.29 -3.32 2.13
N PRO A 25 17.29 -4.19 1.88
CA PRO A 25 18.40 -4.34 2.81
C PRO A 25 19.08 -2.98 2.95
N GLY A 26 19.16 -2.45 4.17
CA GLY A 26 19.65 -1.07 4.43
C GLY A 26 18.57 -0.01 4.24
N ARG A 27 17.82 0.28 5.30
CA ARG A 27 16.72 1.26 5.28
C ARG A 27 17.30 2.68 5.19
N HIS A 28 17.36 3.25 4.00
CA HIS A 28 17.77 4.66 3.80
C HIS A 28 16.64 5.67 4.09
N GLY A 29 15.48 5.23 4.60
CA GLY A 29 14.32 6.09 4.84
C GLY A 29 13.61 6.57 3.58
N VAL A 30 13.96 6.05 2.40
CA VAL A 30 13.31 6.40 1.13
C VAL A 30 12.05 5.57 0.93
N THR A 31 10.94 6.24 0.63
CA THR A 31 9.63 5.64 0.35
C THR A 31 8.86 6.45 -0.72
N LEU A 32 7.61 6.08 -1.00
CA LEU A 32 6.71 6.84 -1.87
C LEU A 32 5.84 7.77 -1.04
N ALA A 33 5.82 9.06 -1.38
CA ALA A 33 5.02 10.06 -0.67
C ALA A 33 3.50 9.80 -0.80
N ASN A 34 3.08 9.20 -1.91
CA ASN A 34 1.70 8.88 -2.21
C ASN A 34 1.38 7.39 -2.04
N ALA A 35 2.16 6.65 -1.22
CA ALA A 35 1.94 5.22 -1.04
C ALA A 35 0.54 4.91 -0.44
N PRO A 36 -0.21 3.94 -1.01
CA PRO A 36 -0.01 3.31 -2.32
C PRO A 36 -0.42 4.26 -3.47
N GLY A 37 0.46 4.42 -4.46
CA GLY A 37 0.15 5.21 -5.66
C GLY A 37 -0.91 4.51 -6.51
N THR A 38 -1.95 5.24 -6.91
CA THR A 38 -3.03 4.72 -7.77
C THR A 38 -2.84 5.22 -9.21
N ILE A 39 -2.97 4.31 -10.17
CA ILE A 39 -2.92 4.62 -11.61
C ILE A 39 -4.29 4.28 -12.19
N ASP A 40 -4.98 5.26 -12.76
CA ASP A 40 -6.28 5.04 -13.36
C ASP A 40 -6.20 4.22 -14.66
N ALA A 41 -7.24 3.42 -14.91
CA ALA A 41 -7.26 2.47 -16.03
C ALA A 41 -7.21 3.14 -17.42
N ASP A 42 -7.62 4.40 -17.51
CA ASP A 42 -7.61 5.22 -18.73
C ASP A 42 -6.38 6.14 -18.83
N TYR A 43 -5.49 6.15 -17.84
CA TYR A 43 -4.25 6.90 -17.91
C TYR A 43 -3.33 6.39 -19.02
N ARG A 44 -2.77 7.29 -19.83
CA ARG A 44 -1.86 6.98 -20.95
C ARG A 44 -0.57 7.82 -20.96
N GLY A 45 -0.35 8.62 -19.92
CA GLY A 45 0.84 9.44 -19.79
C GLY A 45 2.06 8.66 -19.28
N PRO A 46 3.22 9.33 -19.17
CA PRO A 46 4.41 8.74 -18.57
C PRO A 46 4.22 8.51 -17.07
N LEU A 47 4.62 7.33 -16.58
CA LEU A 47 4.58 7.02 -15.16
C LEU A 47 5.73 7.67 -14.40
N GLY A 48 5.40 8.39 -13.33
CA GLY A 48 6.35 8.94 -12.36
C GLY A 48 6.29 8.21 -11.03
N VAL A 49 7.39 8.28 -10.27
CA VAL A 49 7.50 7.76 -8.90
C VAL A 49 7.80 8.93 -7.97
N ILE A 50 6.89 9.22 -7.03
CA ILE A 50 7.04 10.34 -6.08
C ILE A 50 7.85 9.86 -4.88
N LEU A 51 9.17 9.82 -5.04
CA LEU A 51 10.09 9.46 -3.96
C LEU A 51 10.13 10.57 -2.88
N ILE A 52 10.12 10.16 -1.62
CA ILE A 52 10.42 11.01 -0.47
C ILE A 52 11.51 10.34 0.37
N ASN A 53 12.52 11.12 0.75
CA ASN A 53 13.53 10.69 1.70
C ASN A 53 13.14 11.14 3.11
N LEU A 54 12.73 10.18 3.94
CA LEU A 54 12.46 10.36 5.37
C LEU A 54 13.64 9.89 6.23
N GLY A 55 14.77 9.55 5.62
CA GLY A 55 15.98 9.15 6.31
C GLY A 55 16.80 10.35 6.79
N GLU A 56 17.76 10.07 7.66
CA GLU A 56 18.65 11.08 8.26
C GLU A 56 19.82 11.49 7.35
N ALA A 57 19.99 10.80 6.22
CA ALA A 57 21.09 11.02 5.28
C ALA A 57 20.57 11.19 3.84
N PRO A 58 21.28 11.94 2.98
CA PRO A 58 20.97 12.00 1.56
C PRO A 58 20.99 10.61 0.91
N TYR A 59 20.10 10.39 -0.05
CA TYR A 59 20.06 9.17 -0.86
C TYR A 59 20.16 9.51 -2.35
N THR A 60 21.11 8.91 -3.05
CA THR A 60 21.33 9.11 -4.48
C THR A 60 20.69 7.98 -5.28
N VAL A 61 19.77 8.34 -6.18
CA VAL A 61 19.19 7.41 -7.16
C VAL A 61 20.05 7.42 -8.42
N ALA A 62 20.63 6.28 -8.75
CA ALA A 62 21.34 6.10 -10.03
C ALA A 62 20.36 5.70 -11.15
N HIS A 63 20.71 6.01 -12.40
CA HIS A 63 19.96 5.51 -13.55
C HIS A 63 19.96 3.97 -13.55
N GLY A 64 18.80 3.36 -13.84
CA GLY A 64 18.60 1.91 -13.78
C GLY A 64 18.38 1.35 -12.38
N ALA A 65 18.41 2.17 -11.32
CA ALA A 65 18.06 1.72 -9.97
C ALA A 65 16.59 1.29 -9.91
N ARG A 66 16.33 0.18 -9.21
CA ARG A 66 14.97 -0.28 -8.90
C ARG A 66 14.43 0.53 -7.72
N ILE A 67 13.54 1.48 -7.99
CA ILE A 67 13.06 2.46 -6.99
C ILE A 67 11.61 2.26 -6.53
N ALA A 68 10.85 1.40 -7.20
CA ALA A 68 9.46 1.07 -6.87
C ALA A 68 9.08 -0.29 -7.47
N GLN A 69 7.91 -0.79 -7.07
CA GLN A 69 7.27 -1.96 -7.66
C GLN A 69 5.82 -1.61 -8.02
N MET A 70 5.25 -2.31 -9.00
CA MET A 70 3.86 -2.15 -9.43
C MET A 70 3.12 -3.46 -9.24
N VAL A 71 1.90 -3.38 -8.71
CA VAL A 71 0.97 -4.51 -8.58
C VAL A 71 -0.30 -4.15 -9.33
N LEU A 72 -0.76 -5.03 -10.22
CA LEU A 72 -2.05 -4.91 -10.87
C LEU A 72 -3.08 -5.67 -10.04
N ALA A 73 -4.18 -5.01 -9.67
CA ALA A 73 -5.25 -5.61 -8.86
C ALA A 73 -6.63 -5.29 -9.47
N ARG A 74 -7.60 -6.18 -9.23
CA ARG A 74 -9.00 -5.91 -9.58
C ARG A 74 -9.58 -4.89 -8.60
N VAL A 75 -10.28 -3.89 -9.13
CA VAL A 75 -11.00 -2.88 -8.35
C VAL A 75 -12.50 -2.96 -8.61
N ALA A 76 -13.30 -2.89 -7.55
CA ALA A 76 -14.76 -2.80 -7.68
C ALA A 76 -15.18 -1.35 -7.96
N ARG A 77 -16.16 -1.16 -8.85
CA ARG A 77 -16.83 0.13 -9.05
C ARG A 77 -18.09 0.16 -8.20
N ALA A 78 -18.13 1.06 -7.21
CA ALA A 78 -19.29 1.20 -6.34
C ALA A 78 -20.32 2.18 -6.94
N ILE A 79 -21.59 1.87 -6.73
CA ILE A 79 -22.71 2.81 -6.89
C ILE A 79 -23.23 3.08 -5.48
N PHE A 80 -23.23 4.34 -5.08
CA PHE A 80 -23.71 4.73 -3.76
C PHE A 80 -25.22 4.92 -3.79
N ALA A 81 -25.90 4.40 -2.78
CA ALA A 81 -27.32 4.61 -2.51
C ALA A 81 -27.46 5.22 -1.11
N GLU A 82 -28.21 6.31 -1.01
CA GLU A 82 -28.49 6.96 0.27
C GLU A 82 -29.43 6.10 1.13
N ALA A 83 -29.20 6.09 2.45
CA ALA A 83 -30.00 5.33 3.39
C ALA A 83 -30.06 6.06 4.74
N ASP A 84 -31.21 6.01 5.41
CA ASP A 84 -31.43 6.66 6.71
C ASP A 84 -30.61 6.01 7.84
N ALA A 85 -30.31 4.72 7.73
CA ALA A 85 -29.54 3.97 8.71
C ALA A 85 -28.81 2.76 8.09
N LEU A 86 -27.69 2.38 8.71
CA LEU A 86 -26.96 1.14 8.41
C LEU A 86 -27.24 0.10 9.51
N GLY A 87 -27.20 -1.19 9.14
CA GLY A 87 -27.33 -2.29 10.09
C GLY A 87 -26.16 -2.35 11.09
N ALA A 88 -26.42 -2.87 12.29
CA ALA A 88 -25.39 -3.06 13.31
C ALA A 88 -24.39 -4.16 12.90
N THR A 89 -23.12 -3.98 13.28
CA THR A 89 -22.06 -4.98 13.12
C THR A 89 -21.29 -5.12 14.42
N ALA A 90 -20.59 -6.25 14.60
CA ALA A 90 -19.74 -6.47 15.78
C ALA A 90 -18.62 -5.43 15.93
N ARG A 91 -18.14 -4.83 14.82
CA ARG A 91 -17.12 -3.76 14.84
C ARG A 91 -17.71 -2.40 15.18
N GLY A 92 -18.97 -2.14 14.81
CA GLY A 92 -19.65 -0.87 15.03
C GLY A 92 -18.83 0.32 14.52
N ALA A 93 -18.74 1.37 15.34
CA ALA A 93 -17.96 2.58 15.07
C ALA A 93 -16.47 2.47 15.44
N GLY A 94 -15.96 1.28 15.81
CA GLY A 94 -14.56 1.10 16.19
C GLY A 94 -13.61 1.42 15.03
N GLY A 95 -12.52 2.13 15.31
CA GLY A 95 -11.47 2.50 14.35
C GLY A 95 -10.17 2.87 15.07
N PHE A 96 -9.11 3.20 14.32
CA PHE A 96 -7.85 3.75 14.90
C PHE A 96 -7.25 2.93 16.05
N GLY A 97 -7.17 1.60 15.89
CA GLY A 97 -6.62 0.74 16.94
C GLY A 97 -7.60 0.41 18.07
N SER A 98 -8.91 0.56 17.86
CA SER A 98 -9.96 0.28 18.86
C SER A 98 -9.96 -1.15 19.42
N THR A 99 -9.31 -2.11 18.77
CA THR A 99 -9.16 -3.49 19.24
C THR A 99 -8.00 -3.66 20.24
N GLY A 100 -7.18 -2.63 20.44
CA GLY A 100 -5.90 -2.76 21.11
C GLY A 100 -4.91 -3.64 20.31
N GLY A 101 -3.74 -3.83 20.90
CA GLY A 101 -2.58 -4.46 20.26
C GLY A 101 -1.41 -3.50 20.26
N VAL A 102 -0.27 -3.95 20.78
CA VAL A 102 0.99 -3.21 20.96
C VAL A 102 1.44 -2.50 19.69
#